data_AF-A0ABD4A004-F1
#
_entry.id   AF-A0ABD4A004-F1
#
_cell.length_a   1.000
_cell.length_b   1.000
_cell.length_c   1.000
_cell.angle_alpha   90.00
_cell.angle_beta   90.00
_cell.angle_gamma   90.00
#
_symmetry.space_group_name_H-M   'P 1'
#
loop_
_entity.id
_entity.type
_entity.pdbx_description
1 polymer ?
#
loop_
_entity_poly.entity_id
_entity_poly.type
_entity_poly.pdbx_seq_one_letter_code
_entity_poly.pdbx_strand_id
1 'polypeptide(L)' 'MARRVVQWEATNYDREELQVITIFEEGITKQAVKQEIPFSRSHGVLYQSQGGNHYEFK' A
#
# COMPACT_ATOMS: atom_id res chain seq x y z
N MET A 1 -10.53 -5.56 -10.63
CA MET A 1 -9.83 -4.24 -10.59
C MET A 1 -8.70 -4.32 -9.58
N ALA A 2 -7.77 -3.35 -9.58
CA ALA A 2 -6.55 -3.43 -8.77
C ALA A 2 -6.47 -2.23 -7.83
N ARG A 3 -6.34 -2.48 -6.52
CA ARG A 3 -6.15 -1.47 -5.48
C ARG A 3 -4.67 -1.24 -5.25
N ARG A 4 -4.25 0.00 -4.98
CA ARG A 4 -2.84 0.30 -4.73
C ARG A 4 -2.56 0.23 -3.25
N VAL A 5 -1.37 -0.26 -2.90
CA VAL A 5 -0.91 -0.34 -1.52
C VAL A 5 0.41 0.38 -1.40
N VAL A 6 0.56 1.17 -0.35
CA VAL A 6 1.82 1.78 0.04
C VAL A 6 2.19 1.25 1.41
N GLN A 7 3.44 0.82 1.54
CA GLN A 7 4.02 0.40 2.82
C GLN A 7 5.27 1.23 3.11
N TRP A 8 5.41 1.64 4.35
CA TRP A 8 6.65 2.18 4.88
C TRP A 8 6.81 1.80 6.35
N GLU A 9 8.07 1.77 6.76
CA GLU A 9 8.49 1.35 8.09
C GLU A 9 9.44 2.40 8.67
N ALA A 10 9.35 2.62 9.97
CA ALA A 10 10.26 3.45 10.72
C ALA A 10 10.57 2.80 12.07
N THR A 11 11.83 2.91 12.50
CA THR A 11 12.27 2.40 13.80
C THR A 11 12.67 3.58 14.68
N ASN A 12 12.19 3.61 15.92
CA ASN A 12 12.57 4.65 16.89
C ASN A 12 13.86 4.28 17.66
N TYR A 13 14.34 5.18 18.52
CA TYR A 13 15.54 4.95 19.33
C TYR A 13 15.39 3.78 20.32
N ASP A 14 14.16 3.50 20.74
CA ASP A 14 13.80 2.39 21.64
C ASP A 14 13.70 1.05 20.90
N ARG A 15 13.99 1.04 19.58
CA ARG A 15 13.91 -0.11 18.67
C ARG A 15 12.49 -0.63 18.47
N GLU A 16 11.50 0.20 18.69
CA GLU A 16 10.13 -0.09 18.31
C GLU A 16 9.95 0.16 16.81
N GLU A 17 9.22 -0.73 16.16
CA GLU A 17 8.96 -0.70 14.72
C GLU A 17 7.53 -0.21 14.47
N LEU A 18 7.42 0.92 13.77
CA LEU A 18 6.17 1.39 13.21
C LEU A 18 6.09 0.94 11.76
N GLN A 19 5.10 0.11 11.46
CA GLN A 19 4.73 -0.28 10.10
C GLN A 19 3.40 0.36 9.73
N VAL A 20 3.37 1.11 8.63
CA VAL A 20 2.15 1.75 8.11
C VAL A 20 1.85 1.19 6.74
N ILE A 21 0.62 0.67 6.59
CA ILE A 21 0.10 0.12 5.34
C ILE A 21 -1.13 0.94 4.94
N THR A 22 -1.03 1.64 3.81
CA THR A 22 -2.11 2.44 3.24
C THR A 22 -2.66 1.73 2.02
N ILE A 23 -3.96 1.44 2.02
CA ILE A 23 -4.67 0.82 0.89
C ILE A 23 -5.55 1.89 0.25
N PHE A 24 -5.36 2.11 -1.04
CA PHE A 24 -6.16 3.03 -1.83
C PHE A 24 -7.34 2.31 -2.49
N GLU A 25 -8.45 3.04 -2.62
CA GLU A 25 -9.61 2.58 -3.38
C GLU A 25 -9.29 2.36 -4.86
N GLU A 26 -10.17 1.62 -5.53
CA GLU A 26 -10.04 1.34 -6.95
C GLU A 26 -10.12 2.61 -7.80
N GLY A 27 -9.30 2.68 -8.85
CA GLY A 27 -9.25 3.83 -9.77
C GLY A 27 -8.18 4.87 -9.45
N ILE A 28 -7.50 4.78 -8.30
CA ILE A 28 -6.38 5.67 -7.98
C ILE A 28 -5.12 5.28 -8.78
N THR A 29 -4.51 6.27 -9.44
CA THR A 29 -3.30 6.07 -10.26
C THR A 29 -2.04 6.12 -9.41
N LYS A 30 -0.95 5.49 -9.89
CA LYS A 30 0.36 5.53 -9.22
C LYS A 30 0.89 6.95 -9.02
N GLN A 31 0.59 7.86 -9.95
CA GLN A 31 1.05 9.25 -9.87
C GLN A 31 0.31 10.01 -8.75
N ALA A 32 -1.00 9.80 -8.60
CA ALA A 32 -1.77 10.36 -7.49
C ALA A 32 -1.27 9.86 -6.13
N VAL A 33 -1.03 8.54 -5.99
CA VAL A 33 -0.45 7.94 -4.77
C VAL A 33 0.89 8.58 -4.42
N LYS A 34 1.76 8.80 -5.41
CA LYS A 34 3.08 9.43 -5.20
C LYS A 34 3.00 10.91 -4.84
N GLN A 35 1.95 11.62 -5.27
CA GLN A 35 1.74 13.01 -4.87
C GLN A 35 1.27 13.08 -3.41
N GLU A 36 0.43 12.15 -2.98
CA GLU A 36 -0.10 12.09 -1.62
C GLU A 36 0.94 11.57 -0.61
N ILE A 37 1.74 10.57 -1.01
CA ILE A 37 2.79 9.98 -0.18
C ILE A 37 4.13 9.99 -0.96
N PRO A 38 4.81 11.14 -1.04
CA PRO A 38 6.05 11.26 -1.83
C PRO A 38 7.22 10.45 -1.27
N PHE A 39 7.19 10.14 0.03
CA PHE A 39 8.25 9.40 0.72
C PHE A 39 8.05 7.87 0.74
N SER A 40 7.00 7.37 0.06
CA SER A 40 6.70 5.94 0.04
C SER A 40 7.83 5.15 -0.62
N ARG A 41 8.40 4.19 0.12
CA ARG A 41 9.50 3.34 -0.37
C ARG A 41 9.00 2.08 -1.07
N SER A 42 7.89 1.52 -0.62
CA SER A 42 7.30 0.31 -1.18
C SER A 42 5.90 0.58 -1.74
N HIS A 43 5.66 0.09 -2.95
CA HIS A 43 4.36 0.13 -3.60
C HIS A 43 3.98 -1.27 -4.05
N GLY A 44 2.80 -1.73 -3.66
CA GLY A 44 2.21 -2.98 -4.12
C GLY A 44 0.82 -2.77 -4.72
N VAL A 45 0.23 -3.87 -5.14
CA VAL A 45 -1.12 -3.88 -5.71
C VAL A 45 -1.90 -5.06 -5.12
N LEU A 46 -3.13 -4.80 -4.73
CA LEU A 46 -4.09 -5.83 -4.34
C LEU A 46 -5.00 -6.13 -5.53
N TYR A 47 -4.97 -7.37 -5.99
CA TYR A 47 -5.87 -7.89 -7.02
C TYR A 47 -6.99 -8.67 -6.35
N GLN A 48 -8.23 -8.41 -6.73
CA GLN A 48 -9.34 -9.23 -6.26
C GLN A 48 -9.23 -10.64 -6.87
N SER A 49 -9.32 -11.68 -6.03
CA SER A 49 -9.22 -13.06 -6.49
C SER A 49 -10.46 -13.49 -7.28
N GLN A 50 -10.28 -14.48 -8.16
CA GLN A 50 -11.39 -15.11 -8.87
C GLN A 50 -12.24 -15.90 -7.87
N GLY A 51 -13.36 -15.32 -7.44
CA GLY A 51 -14.23 -15.88 -6.39
C GLY A 51 -14.63 -14.87 -5.31
N GLY A 52 -14.12 -13.64 -5.35
CA GLY A 52 -14.73 -12.46 -4.72
C GLY A 52 -14.49 -12.25 -3.21
N ASN A 53 -13.98 -13.25 -2.49
CA ASN A 53 -13.86 -13.17 -1.02
C ASN A 53 -12.46 -12.82 -0.48
N HIS A 54 -11.45 -12.62 -1.33
CA HIS A 54 -10.12 -12.23 -0.88
C HIS A 54 -9.36 -11.38 -1.91
N TYR A 55 -8.32 -10.71 -1.44
CA TYR A 55 -7.39 -9.95 -2.28
C TYR A 55 -6.00 -10.56 -2.20
N GLU A 56 -5.34 -10.69 -3.35
CA GLU A 56 -3.97 -11.15 -3.48
C GLU A 56 -3.03 -9.95 -3.62
N PHE A 57 -2.00 -9.91 -2.76
CA PHE A 57 -0.97 -8.87 -2.80
C PHE A 57 0.15 -9.25 -3.78
N LYS A 58 0.48 -8.32 -4.67
CA LYS A 58 1.48 -8.51 -5.72
C LYS A 58 2.31 -7.26 -5.96
#